data_AF-A0A7J5RMJ2-F1
#
_entry.id   AF-A0A7J5RMJ2-F1
#
_cell.length_a   1.000
_cell.length_b   1.000
_cell.length_c   1.000
_cell.angle_alpha   90.00
_cell.angle_beta   90.00
_cell.angle_gamma   90.00
#
_symmetry.space_group_name_H-M   'P 1'
#
loop_
_entity.id
_entity.type
_entity.pdbx_description
1 polymer ?
#
loop_
_entity_poly.entity_id
_entity_poly.type
_entity_poly.pdbx_seq_one_letter_code
_entity_poly.pdbx_strand_id
1 'polypeptide(L)'
;MGNNLIQVNSNLPATEKKALKDLLTLQAEYYKGLHVSSIKEAVLNTPNLPLSVIRKEITLAGARAILVIAINELVSFFNVGKTMNDVQVALTADLIIDRFYYLKLEEIKLCFRNAMASGKIYDRLDGNIILGWLNEYDAQRDEIVSSLSINEAHEQNNNSTGMFYGEYIKHLTERSENGDEEAKELLESHQSFIQRMKSNDKEAAFKKWKEEYYGRTKKQTT
;
A
#
# COMPACT_ATOMS: atom_id res chain seq x y z
N MET A 1 18.00 -34.85 -9.31
CA MET A 1 17.32 -35.04 -8.02
C MET A 1 16.61 -33.74 -7.70
N GLY A 2 15.28 -33.77 -7.53
CA GLY A 2 14.44 -32.56 -7.50
C GLY A 2 14.61 -31.75 -6.22
N ASN A 3 14.92 -30.47 -6.37
CA ASN A 3 15.00 -29.51 -5.26
C ASN A 3 13.57 -29.20 -4.75
N ASN A 4 13.14 -29.93 -3.72
CA ASN A 4 12.04 -29.55 -2.84
C ASN A 4 12.47 -28.37 -1.96
N LEU A 5 12.56 -27.16 -2.53
CA LEU A 5 12.91 -25.93 -1.80
C LEU A 5 11.71 -25.03 -1.50
N ILE A 6 10.48 -25.40 -1.88
CA ILE A 6 9.29 -24.73 -1.35
C ILE A 6 9.11 -25.29 0.06
N GLN A 7 9.37 -24.49 1.10
CA GLN A 7 8.93 -24.90 2.43
C GLN A 7 7.40 -25.07 2.39
N VAL A 8 6.94 -26.30 2.56
CA VAL A 8 5.56 -26.80 2.30
C VAL A 8 4.48 -26.17 3.23
N ASN A 9 4.79 -25.09 3.96
CA ASN A 9 3.92 -24.48 4.98
C ASN A 9 3.40 -23.06 4.66
N SER A 10 3.42 -22.63 3.40
CA SER A 10 2.75 -21.37 3.04
C SER A 10 1.26 -21.57 2.73
N ASN A 11 0.41 -20.95 3.54
CA ASN A 11 -1.00 -20.65 3.23
C ASN A 11 -1.16 -19.63 2.08
N LEU A 12 -0.18 -19.56 1.16
CA LEU A 12 -0.20 -18.67 0.01
C LEU A 12 -1.32 -19.09 -0.97
N PRO A 13 -1.98 -18.12 -1.61
CA PRO A 13 -2.97 -18.42 -2.65
C PRO A 13 -2.33 -19.13 -3.86
N ALA A 14 -3.17 -19.72 -4.71
CA ALA A 14 -2.72 -20.56 -5.81
C ALA A 14 -1.85 -19.79 -6.83
N THR A 15 -2.16 -18.51 -7.05
CA THR A 15 -1.42 -17.63 -7.96
C THR A 15 0.03 -17.43 -7.50
N GLU A 16 0.23 -17.13 -6.22
CA GLU A 16 1.54 -16.94 -5.60
C GLU A 16 2.35 -18.24 -5.58
N LYS A 17 1.70 -19.38 -5.31
CA LYS A 17 2.36 -20.70 -5.37
C LYS A 17 2.86 -21.02 -6.78
N LYS A 18 2.07 -20.71 -7.81
CA LYS A 18 2.49 -20.87 -9.20
C LYS A 18 3.69 -19.98 -9.53
N ALA A 19 3.59 -18.69 -9.19
CA ALA A 19 4.68 -17.74 -9.42
C ALA A 19 5.99 -18.13 -8.72
N LEU A 20 5.92 -18.59 -7.45
CA LEU A 20 7.08 -19.12 -6.73
C LEU A 20 7.69 -20.35 -7.38
N LYS A 21 6.86 -21.26 -7.90
CA LYS A 21 7.32 -22.45 -8.61
C LYS A 21 8.05 -22.06 -9.91
N ASP A 22 7.46 -21.17 -10.69
CA ASP A 22 8.05 -20.69 -11.94
C ASP A 22 9.39 -19.98 -11.67
N LEU A 23 9.42 -19.13 -10.63
CA LEU A 23 10.61 -18.46 -10.12
C LEU A 23 11.71 -19.44 -9.71
N LEU A 24 11.37 -20.53 -9.02
CA LEU A 24 12.34 -21.56 -8.61
C LEU A 24 12.94 -22.32 -9.79
N THR A 25 12.12 -22.60 -10.82
CA THR A 25 12.55 -23.41 -11.96
C THR A 25 13.31 -22.60 -13.02
N LEU A 26 12.91 -21.35 -13.26
CA LEU A 26 13.32 -20.56 -14.40
C LEU A 26 13.52 -19.08 -14.01
N GLN A 27 14.37 -18.81 -13.02
CA GLN A 27 14.58 -17.46 -12.44
C GLN A 27 14.79 -16.36 -13.51
N ALA A 28 15.67 -16.62 -14.48
CA ALA A 28 16.01 -15.64 -15.52
C ALA A 28 14.86 -15.40 -16.50
N GLU A 29 14.16 -16.45 -16.92
CA GLU A 29 13.02 -16.33 -17.85
C GLU A 29 11.83 -15.67 -17.15
N TYR A 30 11.57 -16.06 -15.90
CA TYR A 30 10.54 -15.44 -15.06
C TYR A 30 10.78 -13.94 -14.95
N TYR A 31 11.97 -13.50 -14.51
CA TYR A 31 12.29 -12.08 -14.37
C TYR A 31 12.23 -11.31 -15.70
N LYS A 32 12.70 -11.91 -16.80
CA LYS A 32 12.63 -11.30 -18.14
C LYS A 32 11.18 -11.15 -18.64
N GLY A 33 10.33 -12.11 -18.30
CA GLY A 33 8.91 -12.10 -18.67
C GLY A 33 8.06 -11.10 -17.87
N LEU A 34 8.58 -10.55 -16.78
CA LEU A 34 7.87 -9.54 -16.00
C LEU A 34 7.65 -8.27 -16.83
N HIS A 35 6.39 -7.91 -17.01
CA HIS A 35 5.98 -6.69 -17.69
C HIS A 35 4.88 -6.01 -16.90
N VAL A 36 5.13 -4.75 -16.56
CA VAL A 36 4.23 -3.88 -15.82
C VAL A 36 4.44 -2.46 -16.32
N SER A 37 3.35 -1.70 -16.49
CA SER A 37 3.38 -0.38 -17.11
C SER A 37 3.22 0.76 -16.11
N SER A 38 2.73 0.50 -14.90
CA SER A 38 2.52 1.54 -13.88
C SER A 38 2.69 1.02 -12.46
N ILE A 39 2.97 1.93 -11.53
CA ILE A 39 3.10 1.60 -10.10
C ILE A 39 1.78 1.03 -9.56
N LYS A 40 0.64 1.60 -9.97
CA LYS A 40 -0.69 1.10 -9.57
C LYS A 40 -0.89 -0.37 -9.98
N GLU A 41 -0.55 -0.70 -11.23
CA GLU A 41 -0.60 -2.07 -11.72
C GLU A 41 0.37 -2.98 -10.96
N ALA A 42 1.60 -2.52 -10.75
CA ALA A 42 2.63 -3.24 -10.01
C ALA A 42 2.18 -3.56 -8.58
N VAL A 43 1.48 -2.65 -7.90
CA VAL A 43 1.02 -2.83 -6.53
C VAL A 43 -0.24 -3.69 -6.46
N LEU A 44 -1.25 -3.44 -7.28
CA LEU A 44 -2.59 -4.05 -7.11
C LEU A 44 -2.81 -5.33 -7.92
N ASN A 45 -2.23 -5.42 -9.13
CA ASN A 45 -2.65 -6.41 -10.14
C ASN A 45 -1.63 -7.53 -10.35
N THR A 46 -0.65 -7.66 -9.47
CA THR A 46 0.42 -8.66 -9.56
C THR A 46 0.44 -9.53 -8.29
N PRO A 47 0.95 -10.79 -8.37
CA PRO A 47 0.98 -11.70 -7.22
C PRO A 47 1.64 -11.05 -6.01
N ASN A 48 1.11 -11.26 -4.81
CA ASN A 48 1.66 -10.64 -3.61
C ASN A 48 2.91 -11.39 -3.10
N LEU A 49 4.01 -11.27 -3.83
CA LEU A 49 5.30 -11.92 -3.55
C LEU A 49 6.41 -10.88 -3.34
N PRO A 50 6.40 -10.16 -2.21
CA PRO A 50 7.50 -9.26 -1.87
C PRO A 50 8.79 -10.04 -1.59
N LEU A 51 9.94 -9.36 -1.67
CA LEU A 51 11.26 -9.97 -1.43
C LEU A 51 11.34 -10.72 -0.09
N SER A 52 10.68 -10.23 0.96
CA SER A 52 10.58 -10.89 2.26
C SER A 52 9.90 -12.26 2.21
N VAL A 53 8.86 -12.40 1.40
CA VAL A 53 8.16 -13.68 1.17
C VAL A 53 9.06 -14.58 0.33
N ILE A 54 9.66 -14.07 -0.75
CA ILE A 54 10.61 -14.85 -1.58
C ILE A 54 11.77 -15.39 -0.73
N ARG A 55 12.35 -14.54 0.14
CA ARG A 55 13.43 -14.92 1.06
C ARG A 55 13.00 -16.03 2.02
N LYS A 56 11.76 -15.99 2.50
CA LYS A 56 11.20 -16.97 3.43
C LYS A 56 10.86 -18.30 2.75
N GLU A 57 10.22 -18.23 1.58
CA GLU A 57 9.66 -19.40 0.90
C GLU A 57 10.68 -20.14 0.04
N ILE A 58 11.69 -19.44 -0.48
CA ILE A 58 12.78 -20.03 -1.26
C ILE A 58 14.03 -20.12 -0.37
N THR A 59 14.81 -19.05 -0.30
CA THR A 59 15.98 -18.84 0.56
C THR A 59 16.49 -17.42 0.34
N LEU A 60 17.36 -16.91 1.22
CA LEU A 60 18.14 -15.70 0.96
C LEU A 60 18.94 -15.79 -0.34
N ALA A 61 19.58 -16.94 -0.60
CA ALA A 61 20.35 -17.17 -1.83
C ALA A 61 19.47 -17.09 -3.09
N GLY A 62 18.24 -17.60 -3.03
CA GLY A 62 17.27 -17.50 -4.12
C GLY A 62 16.86 -16.05 -4.40
N ALA A 63 16.51 -15.29 -3.35
CA ALA A 63 16.20 -13.87 -3.49
C ALA A 63 17.37 -13.07 -4.08
N ARG A 64 18.59 -13.35 -3.62
CA ARG A 64 19.82 -12.74 -4.15
C ARG A 64 20.04 -13.07 -5.61
N ALA A 65 19.87 -14.33 -6.03
CA ALA A 65 20.07 -14.75 -7.41
C ALA A 65 19.18 -13.98 -8.39
N ILE A 66 17.91 -13.75 -8.03
CA ILE A 66 16.96 -13.01 -8.87
C ILE A 66 17.37 -11.53 -8.97
N LEU A 67 17.80 -10.92 -7.87
CA LEU A 67 18.25 -9.53 -7.88
C LEU A 67 19.58 -9.35 -8.62
N VAL A 68 20.48 -10.33 -8.57
CA VAL A 68 21.69 -10.34 -9.41
C VAL A 68 21.32 -10.33 -10.88
N ILE A 69 20.33 -11.11 -11.31
CA ILE A 69 19.80 -11.06 -12.69
C ILE A 69 19.25 -9.67 -13.01
N ALA A 70 18.48 -9.07 -12.09
CA ALA A 70 17.91 -7.75 -12.26
C ALA A 70 18.96 -6.64 -12.39
N ILE A 71 19.98 -6.65 -11.54
CA ILE A 71 21.08 -5.67 -11.58
C ILE A 71 21.96 -5.89 -12.82
N ASN A 72 22.21 -7.13 -13.20
CA ASN A 72 22.99 -7.43 -14.41
C ASN A 72 22.31 -6.95 -15.70
N GLU A 73 20.97 -6.88 -15.72
CA GLU A 73 20.23 -6.23 -16.81
C GLU A 73 20.58 -4.74 -16.91
N LEU A 74 20.61 -4.02 -15.78
CA LEU A 74 21.04 -2.61 -15.74
C LEU A 74 22.49 -2.44 -16.17
N VAL A 75 23.39 -3.26 -15.61
CA VAL A 75 24.83 -3.25 -15.93
C VAL A 75 25.04 -3.42 -17.44
N SER A 76 24.34 -4.39 -18.04
CA SER A 76 24.44 -4.68 -19.47
C SER A 76 23.82 -3.58 -20.34
N PHE A 77 22.69 -3.01 -19.91
CA PHE A 77 22.00 -1.96 -20.66
C PHE A 77 22.82 -0.67 -20.71
N PHE A 78 23.32 -0.22 -19.56
CA PHE A 78 24.02 1.04 -19.45
C PHE A 78 25.47 0.99 -19.95
N ASN A 79 26.14 -0.15 -19.78
CA ASN A 79 27.47 -0.43 -20.34
C ASN A 79 28.48 0.73 -20.23
N VAL A 80 28.58 1.34 -19.04
CA VAL A 80 29.45 2.49 -18.76
C VAL A 80 30.87 2.07 -18.37
N GLY A 81 31.83 2.99 -18.49
CA GLY A 81 33.25 2.72 -18.20
C GLY A 81 33.50 2.34 -16.74
N LYS A 82 32.82 2.99 -15.78
CA LYS A 82 32.88 2.63 -14.35
C LYS A 82 31.64 1.83 -13.97
N THR A 83 31.67 0.54 -14.30
CA THR A 83 30.60 -0.40 -13.99
C THR A 83 30.87 -1.23 -12.73
N MET A 84 29.88 -2.02 -12.32
CA MET A 84 29.95 -2.90 -11.16
C MET A 84 30.52 -4.27 -11.52
N ASN A 85 31.38 -4.80 -10.65
CA ASN A 85 31.79 -6.21 -10.71
C ASN A 85 30.80 -7.13 -9.97
N ASP A 86 30.95 -8.44 -10.13
CA ASP A 86 30.06 -9.45 -9.53
C ASP A 86 29.91 -9.30 -8.01
N VAL A 87 30.98 -8.95 -7.30
CA VAL A 87 30.93 -8.73 -5.84
C VAL A 87 30.08 -7.50 -5.50
N GLN A 88 30.26 -6.39 -6.22
CA GLN A 88 29.48 -5.18 -6.04
C GLN A 88 28.00 -5.42 -6.35
N VAL A 89 27.71 -6.18 -7.42
CA VAL A 89 26.34 -6.58 -7.78
C VAL A 89 25.72 -7.40 -6.66
N ALA A 90 26.43 -8.41 -6.17
CA ALA A 90 25.94 -9.29 -5.13
C ALA A 90 25.74 -8.57 -3.78
N LEU A 91 26.60 -7.61 -3.42
CA LEU A 91 26.43 -6.77 -2.22
C LEU A 91 25.26 -5.79 -2.36
N THR A 92 25.08 -5.22 -3.55
CA THR A 92 23.94 -4.33 -3.83
C THR A 92 22.63 -5.10 -3.76
N ALA A 93 22.59 -6.34 -4.26
CA ALA A 93 21.44 -7.22 -4.12
C ALA A 93 21.08 -7.45 -2.64
N ASP A 94 22.06 -7.71 -1.78
CA ASP A 94 21.82 -7.89 -0.34
C ASP A 94 21.25 -6.61 0.30
N LEU A 95 21.80 -5.44 -0.02
CA LEU A 95 21.27 -4.15 0.45
C LEU A 95 19.83 -3.89 0.00
N ILE A 96 19.47 -4.32 -1.22
CA ILE A 96 18.09 -4.20 -1.71
C ILE A 96 17.16 -5.11 -0.92
N ILE A 97 17.57 -6.35 -0.65
CA ILE A 97 16.78 -7.30 0.18
C ILE A 97 16.55 -6.73 1.57
N ASP A 98 17.56 -6.12 2.18
CA ASP A 98 17.47 -5.60 3.54
C ASP A 98 16.61 -4.35 3.64
N ARG A 99 16.76 -3.40 2.70
CA ARG A 99 16.08 -2.10 2.75
C ARG A 99 14.69 -2.11 2.14
N PHE A 100 14.48 -2.88 1.07
CA PHE A 100 13.26 -2.89 0.27
C PHE A 100 12.56 -4.26 0.31
N TYR A 101 12.63 -4.95 1.46
CA TYR A 101 12.08 -6.30 1.66
C TYR A 101 10.58 -6.41 1.36
N TYR A 102 9.85 -5.29 1.35
CA TYR A 102 8.41 -5.21 1.09
C TYR A 102 8.05 -4.97 -0.38
N LEU A 103 9.03 -4.64 -1.24
CA LEU A 103 8.79 -4.49 -2.68
C LEU A 103 8.70 -5.85 -3.38
N LYS A 104 7.82 -5.92 -4.38
CA LYS A 104 7.68 -7.07 -5.29
C LYS A 104 8.69 -7.02 -6.45
N LEU A 105 8.94 -8.15 -7.09
CA LEU A 105 9.85 -8.23 -8.24
C LEU A 105 9.36 -7.37 -9.42
N GLU A 106 8.05 -7.30 -9.60
CA GLU A 106 7.35 -6.47 -10.56
C GLU A 106 7.62 -4.97 -10.36
N GLU A 107 7.63 -4.54 -9.10
CA GLU A 107 7.92 -3.16 -8.71
C GLU A 107 9.39 -2.81 -8.97
N ILE A 108 10.30 -3.72 -8.63
CA ILE A 108 11.74 -3.56 -8.89
C ILE A 108 12.01 -3.53 -10.39
N LYS A 109 11.37 -4.41 -11.17
CA LYS A 109 11.46 -4.44 -12.64
C LYS A 109 10.98 -3.12 -13.24
N LEU A 110 9.85 -2.59 -12.75
CA LEU A 110 9.32 -1.30 -13.21
C LEU A 110 10.27 -0.15 -12.87
N CYS A 111 10.78 -0.07 -11.64
CA CYS A 111 11.78 0.90 -11.23
C CYS A 111 13.00 0.87 -12.17
N PHE A 112 13.56 -0.31 -12.42
CA PHE A 112 14.74 -0.48 -13.27
C PHE A 112 14.45 -0.13 -14.74
N ARG A 113 13.28 -0.48 -15.27
CA ARG A 113 12.85 -0.05 -16.61
C ARG A 113 12.73 1.46 -16.73
N ASN A 114 12.17 2.13 -15.72
CA ASN A 114 12.07 3.58 -15.69
C ASN A 114 13.47 4.21 -15.65
N ALA A 115 14.37 3.67 -14.83
CA ALA A 115 15.76 4.10 -14.79
C ALA A 115 16.47 3.92 -16.15
N MET A 116 16.25 2.80 -16.85
CA MET A 116 16.80 2.61 -18.20
C MET A 116 16.25 3.63 -19.22
N ALA A 117 14.99 4.06 -19.05
CA ALA A 117 14.36 5.02 -19.96
C ALA A 117 14.75 6.49 -19.69
N SER A 118 14.96 6.88 -18.42
CA SER A 118 15.13 8.29 -18.04
C SER A 118 16.34 8.58 -17.13
N GLY A 119 17.01 7.54 -16.63
CA GLY A 119 18.10 7.65 -15.68
C GLY A 119 19.33 8.31 -16.30
N LYS A 120 19.76 9.42 -15.70
CA LYS A 120 21.01 10.08 -16.06
C LYS A 120 22.15 9.47 -15.28
N ILE A 121 23.02 8.74 -15.97
CA ILE A 121 24.27 8.23 -15.39
C ILE A 121 25.48 8.91 -16.04
N TYR A 122 26.41 9.39 -15.21
CA TYR A 122 27.62 10.09 -15.66
C TYR A 122 28.80 9.12 -15.69
N ASP A 123 28.86 8.28 -16.74
CA ASP A 123 29.90 7.24 -16.96
C ASP A 123 30.16 6.32 -15.74
N ARG A 124 29.15 6.18 -14.87
CA ARG A 124 29.24 5.40 -13.63
C ARG A 124 27.91 4.76 -13.30
N LEU A 125 27.95 3.48 -13.00
CA LEU A 125 26.87 2.72 -12.39
C LEU A 125 27.41 2.04 -11.14
N ASP A 126 26.80 2.31 -10.00
CA ASP A 126 27.18 1.73 -8.71
C ASP A 126 25.93 1.52 -7.84
N GLY A 127 26.12 0.82 -6.71
CA GLY A 127 25.02 0.49 -5.80
C GLY A 127 24.25 1.71 -5.28
N ASN A 128 24.90 2.87 -5.06
CA ASN A 128 24.20 4.06 -4.56
C ASN A 128 23.24 4.64 -5.60
N ILE A 129 23.60 4.56 -6.89
CA ILE A 129 22.72 5.00 -7.98
C ILE A 129 21.47 4.11 -8.02
N ILE A 130 21.64 2.79 -7.98
CA ILE A 130 20.53 1.82 -8.00
C ILE A 130 19.63 2.00 -6.76
N LEU A 131 20.22 2.13 -5.58
CA LEU A 131 19.48 2.39 -4.35
C LEU A 131 18.78 3.76 -4.40
N GLY A 132 19.37 4.76 -5.06
CA GLY A 132 18.75 6.07 -5.32
C GLY A 132 17.45 5.94 -6.09
N TRP A 133 17.46 5.23 -7.22
CA TRP A 133 16.25 4.98 -8.02
C TRP A 133 15.17 4.23 -7.24
N LEU A 134 15.56 3.27 -6.40
CA LEU A 134 14.60 2.56 -5.55
C LEU A 134 13.98 3.47 -4.48
N ASN A 135 14.75 4.40 -3.87
CA ASN A 135 14.17 5.37 -2.94
C ASN A 135 13.20 6.34 -3.64
N GLU A 136 13.53 6.79 -4.85
CA GLU A 136 12.64 7.64 -5.65
C GLU A 136 11.35 6.90 -6.04
N TYR A 137 11.47 5.64 -6.44
CA TYR A 137 10.33 4.77 -6.71
C TYR A 137 9.47 4.58 -5.47
N ASP A 138 10.09 4.32 -4.31
CA ASP A 138 9.39 4.11 -3.05
C ASP A 138 8.58 5.34 -2.62
N ALA A 139 9.14 6.54 -2.78
CA ALA A 139 8.42 7.78 -2.52
C ALA A 139 7.19 7.95 -3.45
N GLN A 140 7.34 7.64 -4.74
CA GLN A 140 6.22 7.67 -5.70
C GLN A 140 5.15 6.61 -5.37
N ARG A 141 5.60 5.43 -4.94
CA ARG A 141 4.75 4.33 -4.51
C ARG A 141 3.88 4.72 -3.32
N ASP A 142 4.48 5.34 -2.30
CA ASP A 142 3.76 5.78 -1.11
C ASP A 142 2.68 6.82 -1.42
N GLU A 143 2.96 7.77 -2.31
CA GLU A 143 1.97 8.75 -2.78
C GLU A 143 0.79 8.06 -3.48
N ILE A 144 1.07 7.11 -4.37
CA ILE A 144 0.03 6.38 -5.11
C ILE A 144 -0.79 5.51 -4.16
N VAL A 145 -0.16 4.74 -3.26
CA VAL A 145 -0.88 3.88 -2.30
C VAL A 145 -1.74 4.72 -1.35
N SER A 146 -1.24 5.87 -0.91
CA SER A 146 -2.01 6.82 -0.09
C SER A 146 -3.23 7.34 -0.84
N SER A 147 -3.06 7.79 -2.09
CA SER A 147 -4.16 8.29 -2.92
C SER A 147 -5.21 7.21 -3.22
N LEU A 148 -4.79 5.96 -3.46
CA LEU A 148 -5.70 4.83 -3.64
C LEU A 148 -6.54 4.56 -2.39
N SER A 149 -5.90 4.59 -1.22
CA SER A 149 -6.59 4.38 0.07
C SER A 149 -7.62 5.48 0.36
N ILE A 150 -7.29 6.74 0.05
CA ILE A 150 -8.20 7.88 0.18
C ILE A 150 -9.38 7.73 -0.78
N ASN A 151 -9.12 7.38 -2.04
CA ASN A 151 -10.17 7.21 -3.04
C ASN A 151 -11.09 6.03 -2.71
N GLU A 152 -10.54 4.89 -2.25
CA GLU A 152 -11.35 3.76 -1.77
C GLU A 152 -12.22 4.15 -0.57
N ALA A 153 -11.69 4.94 0.36
CA ALA A 153 -12.49 5.47 1.48
C ALA A 153 -13.60 6.40 1.00
N HIS A 154 -13.35 7.25 0.00
CA HIS A 154 -14.38 8.10 -0.61
C HIS A 154 -15.43 7.30 -1.39
N GLU A 155 -15.03 6.27 -2.14
CA GLU A 155 -15.94 5.40 -2.88
C GLU A 155 -16.80 4.55 -1.95
N GLN A 156 -16.23 4.00 -0.88
CA GLN A 156 -16.98 3.31 0.17
C GLN A 156 -17.93 4.27 0.88
N ASN A 157 -17.53 5.53 1.11
CA ASN A 157 -18.39 6.55 1.71
C ASN A 157 -19.58 6.89 0.80
N ASN A 158 -19.34 7.10 -0.50
CA ASN A 158 -20.40 7.35 -1.49
C ASN A 158 -21.37 6.18 -1.67
N ASN A 159 -20.90 4.94 -1.52
CA ASN A 159 -21.73 3.72 -1.58
C ASN A 159 -22.31 3.31 -0.22
N SER A 160 -21.95 3.97 0.88
CA SER A 160 -22.57 3.74 2.18
C SER A 160 -23.88 4.54 2.25
N THR A 161 -24.97 3.90 2.66
CA THR A 161 -26.23 4.59 3.00
C THR A 161 -26.11 5.46 4.28
N GLY A 162 -24.90 5.63 4.81
CA GLY A 162 -24.62 6.42 6.00
C GLY A 162 -24.34 7.88 5.66
N MET A 163 -24.97 8.80 6.39
CA MET A 163 -24.75 10.24 6.24
C MET A 163 -23.64 10.70 7.20
N PHE A 164 -22.64 11.45 6.72
CA PHE A 164 -21.60 11.99 7.60
C PHE A 164 -22.20 12.99 8.60
N TYR A 165 -21.64 13.12 9.80
CA TYR A 165 -22.20 14.00 10.84
C TYR A 165 -22.42 15.45 10.38
N GLY A 166 -21.48 16.00 9.60
CA GLY A 166 -21.62 17.34 9.02
C GLY A 166 -22.80 17.45 8.03
N GLU A 167 -23.02 16.42 7.22
CA GLU A 167 -24.13 16.36 6.27
C GLU A 167 -25.47 16.11 6.99
N TYR A 168 -25.46 15.30 8.04
CA TYR A 168 -26.61 15.07 8.93
C TYR A 168 -27.13 16.36 9.56
N ILE A 169 -26.23 17.19 10.11
CA ILE A 169 -26.60 18.48 10.68
C ILE A 169 -27.10 19.45 9.60
N LYS A 170 -26.49 19.44 8.42
CA LYS A 170 -26.97 20.25 7.29
C LYS A 170 -28.39 19.86 6.88
N HIS A 171 -28.68 18.57 6.75
CA HIS A 171 -30.01 18.07 6.41
C HIS A 171 -31.06 18.36 7.50
N LEU A 172 -30.69 18.24 8.77
CA LEU A 172 -31.55 18.64 9.89
C LEU A 172 -31.84 20.14 9.88
N THR A 173 -30.85 20.96 9.54
CA THR A 173 -31.00 22.42 9.43
C THR A 173 -31.97 22.76 8.30
N GLU A 174 -31.79 22.18 7.12
CA GLU A 174 -32.68 22.38 5.97
C GLU A 174 -34.12 21.93 6.29
N ARG A 175 -34.32 20.80 6.98
CA ARG A 175 -35.65 20.35 7.41
C ARG A 175 -36.29 21.28 8.44
N SER A 176 -35.51 21.74 9.42
CA SER A 176 -35.96 22.70 10.41
C SER A 176 -36.37 24.04 9.78
N GLU A 177 -35.63 24.53 8.79
CA GLU A 177 -35.96 25.76 8.06
C GLU A 177 -37.25 25.64 7.24
N ASN A 178 -37.56 24.42 6.77
CA ASN A 178 -38.80 24.10 6.08
C ASN A 178 -40.00 23.82 7.03
N GLY A 179 -39.85 24.05 8.34
CA GLY A 179 -40.93 23.97 9.33
C GLY A 179 -41.17 22.57 9.91
N ASP A 180 -40.22 21.64 9.77
CA ASP A 180 -40.25 20.34 10.44
C ASP A 180 -39.88 20.49 11.93
N GLU A 181 -40.89 20.43 12.81
CA GLU A 181 -40.71 20.66 14.25
C GLU A 181 -39.86 19.56 14.93
N GLU A 182 -39.85 18.34 14.38
CA GLU A 182 -39.01 17.25 14.89
C GLU A 182 -37.53 17.49 14.55
N ALA A 183 -37.25 17.97 13.33
CA ALA A 183 -35.90 18.35 12.93
C ALA A 183 -35.37 19.53 13.77
N LYS A 184 -36.25 20.47 14.13
CA LYS A 184 -35.93 21.64 14.94
C LYS A 184 -35.60 21.26 16.39
N GLU A 185 -36.39 20.40 17.03
CA GLU A 185 -36.09 19.88 18.37
C GLU A 185 -34.75 19.10 18.41
N LEU A 186 -34.47 18.31 17.37
CA LEU A 186 -33.21 17.57 17.24
C LEU A 186 -32.02 18.52 17.08
N LEU A 187 -32.16 19.57 16.29
CA LEU A 187 -31.12 20.58 16.07
C LEU A 187 -30.83 21.38 17.35
N GLU A 188 -31.86 21.77 18.10
CA GLU A 188 -31.72 22.47 19.39
C GLU A 188 -31.06 21.60 20.47
N SER A 189 -31.44 20.31 20.52
CA SER A 189 -30.81 19.34 21.42
C SER A 189 -29.32 19.16 21.09
N HIS A 190 -29.00 19.06 19.81
CA HIS A 190 -27.63 19.00 19.32
C HIS A 190 -26.82 20.25 19.69
N GLN A 191 -27.33 21.45 19.47
CA GLN A 191 -26.64 22.70 19.81
C GLN A 191 -26.38 22.80 21.31
N SER A 192 -27.37 22.44 22.13
CA SER A 192 -27.25 22.37 23.59
C SER A 192 -26.15 21.40 24.04
N PHE A 193 -26.03 20.26 23.34
CA PHE A 193 -24.98 19.27 23.59
C PHE A 193 -23.58 19.79 23.23
N ILE A 194 -23.42 20.41 22.05
CA ILE A 194 -22.13 20.98 21.62
C ILE A 194 -21.67 22.09 22.57
N GLN A 195 -22.58 22.90 23.10
CA GLN A 195 -22.26 23.89 24.14
C GLN A 195 -21.78 23.25 25.44
N ARG A 196 -22.40 22.14 25.87
CA ARG A 196 -21.94 21.37 27.04
C ARG A 196 -20.59 20.68 26.81
N MET A 197 -20.30 20.25 25.58
CA MET A 197 -19.01 19.64 25.22
C MET A 197 -17.85 20.64 25.17
N LYS A 198 -18.15 21.93 24.98
CA LYS A 198 -17.16 23.02 25.02
C LYS A 198 -16.81 23.44 26.46
N SER A 199 -17.59 23.07 27.47
CA SER A 199 -17.21 23.27 28.88
C SER A 199 -16.29 22.13 29.37
N ASN A 200 -15.41 22.43 30.32
CA ASN A 200 -14.22 21.63 30.69
C ASN A 200 -14.49 20.23 31.29
N ASP A 201 -15.72 19.72 31.29
CA ASP A 201 -16.08 18.43 31.90
C ASP A 201 -16.77 17.51 30.88
N LYS A 202 -16.01 17.14 29.84
CA LYS A 202 -16.49 16.45 28.62
C LYS A 202 -17.09 15.07 28.89
N GLU A 203 -16.59 14.37 29.90
CA GLU A 203 -16.95 12.97 30.15
C GLU A 203 -18.25 12.82 30.96
N ALA A 204 -18.47 13.70 31.94
CA ALA A 204 -19.72 13.78 32.68
C ALA A 204 -20.88 14.27 31.78
N ALA A 205 -20.61 15.24 30.90
CA ALA A 205 -21.59 15.76 29.95
C ALA A 205 -22.04 14.69 28.94
N PHE A 206 -21.09 13.87 28.43
CA PHE A 206 -21.39 12.79 27.49
C PHE A 206 -22.23 11.68 28.12
N LYS A 207 -21.90 11.27 29.35
CA LYS A 207 -22.63 10.21 30.08
C LYS A 207 -24.08 10.60 30.35
N LYS A 208 -24.32 11.84 30.79
CA LYS A 208 -25.68 12.35 31.06
C LYS A 208 -26.54 12.43 29.80
N TRP A 209 -25.97 12.89 28.69
CA TRP A 209 -26.68 12.94 27.41
C TRP A 209 -27.06 11.54 26.90
N LYS A 210 -26.13 10.58 27.00
CA LYS A 210 -26.37 9.20 26.58
C LYS A 210 -27.57 8.60 27.33
N GLU A 211 -27.65 8.81 28.64
CA GLU A 211 -28.77 8.34 29.46
C GLU A 211 -30.12 9.00 29.06
N GLU A 212 -30.13 10.30 28.80
CA GLU A 212 -31.34 11.02 28.36
C GLU A 212 -31.82 10.58 26.96
N TYR A 213 -30.91 10.40 26.01
CA TYR A 213 -31.24 10.01 24.63
C TYR A 213 -31.82 8.59 24.55
N TYR A 214 -31.16 7.61 25.19
CA TYR A 214 -31.67 6.24 25.25
C TYR A 214 -32.92 6.09 26.13
N GLY A 215 -33.15 7.03 27.05
CA GLY A 215 -34.39 7.12 27.83
C GLY A 215 -35.60 7.61 27.02
N ARG A 216 -35.39 8.52 26.06
CA ARG A 216 -36.45 9.04 25.17
C ARG A 216 -36.86 8.04 24.09
N THR A 217 -35.88 7.37 23.47
CA THR A 217 -36.13 6.37 22.41
C THR A 217 -36.93 5.15 22.88
N LYS A 218 -36.79 4.77 24.17
CA LYS A 218 -37.61 3.70 24.78
C LYS A 218 -39.07 4.09 25.06
N LYS A 219 -39.40 5.38 25.16
CA LYS A 219 -40.78 5.83 25.43
C LYS A 219 -41.64 5.98 24.18
N GLN A 220 -41.05 6.02 22.99
CA GLN A 220 -41.78 6.09 21.71
C GLN A 220 -42.12 4.72 21.10
N THR A 221 -41.63 3.62 21.70
CA THR A 221 -41.83 2.24 21.20
C THR A 221 -42.77 1.39 22.07
N THR A 222 -43.53 2.02 22.97
CA THR A 222 -44.63 1.37 23.73
C THR A 222 -45.91 2.15 23.51
#